data_AF-A0A1J5IT27-F1
#
_entry.id   AF-A0A1J5IT27-F1
#
_cell.length_a   1.000
_cell.length_b   1.000
_cell.length_c   1.000
_cell.angle_alpha   90.00
_cell.angle_beta   90.00
_cell.angle_gamma   90.00
#
_symmetry.space_group_name_H-M   'P 1'
#
loop_
_entity.id
_entity.type
_entity.pdbx_description
1 polymer ?
#
loop_
_entity_poly.entity_id
_entity_poly.type
_entity_poly.pdbx_seq_one_letter_code
_entity_poly.pdbx_strand_id
1 'polypeptide(L)'
;MTEQNFDAAFAEMSLTREARKVLNDYLKRLETETASLKKEERDELVRDIQEHLYNALEAKLKKSRSKKDTLDAQIVMEVLSALGEPTDYLESAQTAEGIKGSAPVRRIRRAREGRIFGGVAMGMANYFRIDVVIVRVIMIGLVLTGISAIIYPVLWLVIPEETEGEAAVSSTTPEPTAKRPRWVRGLIKLGWKLLLVFVALCFYLPVLAVLLGLTLSFFAIPLAWLFHPSNFWGFNTLALLGYLLPIVSVCLGAIFLTLLLLFLNFIYRVHFKRSLLRGNSLKYLGGASLIAICLVILSSAYTLAGNWSRGSITETRVFPAGQALDIEIVSEVIAGDITVTGSDTVEEITLTETRKARGYSIDNARRNAGSISTTPSMDGDKLTLATSTSNTWVNHNATVEYRLLVPSTMSLSLHNPIGRTIIEDIDASTITVDNEIGSLEVKDSWADQADFRNNMGMIEISRFAPPALLLPLSSTMEQLTDDIEPPRPTAPLTFFTISNNLGAIRLEAVTTDSAVISGDMGSLEIDTCSFRGNISNNMGSISISDHTGALSISNSMGAVDASFLALYDGEEYKVDSSMGSVVLDLPPGLDPVFDISSNFGSVDRKYRTQLGGPRPHFTITSDMGSVEIR
;
A
#
# COMPACT_ATOMS: atom_id res chain seq x y z
N MET A 1 -22.17 36.19 77.31
CA MET A 1 -20.81 36.32 77.89
C MET A 1 -21.01 36.73 79.33
N THR A 2 -20.77 35.80 80.25
CA THR A 2 -20.81 36.06 81.69
C THR A 2 -19.65 37.00 82.02
N GLU A 3 -19.98 38.19 82.51
CA GLU A 3 -19.03 39.18 83.02
C GLU A 3 -18.28 38.52 84.20
N GLN A 4 -17.05 38.07 83.93
CA GLN A 4 -16.27 37.31 84.89
C GLN A 4 -15.70 38.29 85.92
N ASN A 5 -16.20 38.25 87.15
CA ASN A 5 -15.72 39.09 88.23
C ASN A 5 -14.34 38.59 88.68
N PHE A 6 -13.28 39.25 88.20
CA PHE A 6 -11.89 38.86 88.45
C PHE A 6 -11.51 38.97 89.93
N ASP A 7 -12.13 39.88 90.70
CA ASP A 7 -11.86 40.00 92.14
C ASP A 7 -12.22 38.71 92.89
N ALA A 8 -13.35 38.11 92.53
CA ALA A 8 -13.75 36.81 93.08
C ALA A 8 -12.81 35.68 92.62
N ALA A 9 -12.39 35.72 91.35
CA ALA A 9 -11.50 34.72 90.77
C ALA A 9 -10.10 34.73 91.42
N PHE A 10 -9.54 35.90 91.72
CA PHE A 10 -8.27 36.02 92.45
C PHE A 10 -8.41 35.65 93.93
N ALA A 11 -9.58 35.86 94.54
CA ALA A 11 -9.83 35.46 95.92
C ALA A 11 -9.81 33.94 96.11
N GLU A 12 -10.33 33.18 95.14
CA GLU A 12 -10.38 31.71 95.13
C GLU A 12 -9.02 31.04 94.81
N MET A 13 -8.04 31.77 94.26
CA MET A 13 -6.71 31.22 93.96
C MET A 13 -5.91 30.85 95.21
N SER A 14 -5.29 29.67 95.19
CA SER A 14 -4.42 29.16 96.25
C SER A 14 -3.05 29.87 96.26
N LEU A 15 -3.00 31.03 96.93
CA LEU A 15 -1.81 31.88 97.08
C LEU A 15 -1.32 31.87 98.54
N THR A 16 0.00 31.92 98.75
CA THR A 16 0.57 32.17 100.09
C THR A 16 0.21 33.59 100.58
N ARG A 17 0.28 33.83 101.90
CA ARG A 17 -0.05 35.14 102.50
C ARG A 17 0.80 36.27 101.92
N GLU A 18 2.07 35.99 101.63
CA GLU A 18 3.00 36.94 101.04
C GLU A 18 2.70 37.19 99.55
N ALA A 19 2.47 36.13 98.77
CA ALA A 19 2.09 36.24 97.37
C ALA A 19 0.78 37.04 97.17
N ARG A 20 -0.20 36.81 98.05
CA ARG A 20 -1.48 37.52 98.03
C ARG A 20 -1.31 39.01 98.34
N LYS A 21 -0.38 39.36 99.24
CA LYS A 21 -0.05 40.76 99.53
C LYS A 21 0.56 41.44 98.29
N VAL A 22 1.52 40.81 97.63
CA VAL A 22 2.18 41.34 96.43
C VAL A 22 1.18 41.54 95.28
N LEU A 23 0.29 40.58 95.05
CA LEU A 23 -0.75 40.67 94.03
C LEU A 23 -1.72 41.83 94.30
N ASN A 24 -2.21 41.97 95.54
CA ASN A 24 -3.11 43.06 95.92
C ASN A 24 -2.43 44.43 95.81
N ASP A 25 -1.16 44.53 96.17
CA ASP A 25 -0.39 45.77 96.02
C ASP A 25 -0.20 46.16 94.54
N TYR A 26 -0.14 45.18 93.63
CA TYR A 26 -0.12 45.41 92.17
C TYR A 26 -1.49 45.85 91.65
N LEU A 27 -2.57 45.14 91.99
CA LEU A 27 -3.94 45.49 91.57
C LEU A 27 -4.34 46.89 92.06
N LYS A 28 -3.98 47.25 93.30
CA LYS A 28 -4.24 48.58 93.84
C LYS A 28 -3.46 49.68 93.11
N ARG A 29 -2.23 49.40 92.68
CA ARG A 29 -1.45 50.32 91.83
C ARG A 29 -2.08 50.47 90.46
N LEU A 30 -2.47 49.36 89.83
CA LEU A 30 -3.19 49.36 88.55
C LEU A 30 -4.45 50.24 88.61
N GLU A 31 -5.28 50.11 89.64
CA GLU A 31 -6.46 50.97 89.83
C GLU A 31 -6.10 52.45 90.05
N THR A 32 -5.04 52.72 90.82
CA THR A 32 -4.62 54.10 91.13
C THR A 32 -4.06 54.81 89.90
N GLU A 33 -3.26 54.12 89.09
CA GLU A 33 -2.63 54.73 87.92
C GLU A 33 -3.57 54.83 86.72
N THR A 34 -4.51 53.88 86.58
CA THR A 34 -5.53 53.94 85.53
C THR A 34 -6.69 54.89 85.87
N ALA A 35 -6.69 55.49 87.06
CA ALA A 35 -7.72 56.44 87.50
C ALA A 35 -7.81 57.71 86.64
N SER A 36 -6.74 58.07 85.91
CA SER A 36 -6.72 59.22 84.99
C SER A 36 -7.39 58.96 83.63
N LEU A 37 -7.70 57.70 83.29
CA LEU A 37 -8.36 57.34 82.03
C LEU A 37 -9.89 57.55 82.11
N LYS A 38 -10.54 57.67 80.94
CA LYS A 38 -12.01 57.65 80.88
C LYS A 38 -12.54 56.32 81.41
N LYS A 39 -13.72 56.35 82.03
CA LYS A 39 -14.34 55.18 82.68
C LYS A 39 -14.37 53.94 81.79
N GLU A 40 -14.76 54.07 80.53
CA GLU A 40 -14.88 52.95 79.58
C GLU A 40 -13.51 52.35 79.20
N GLU A 41 -12.51 53.18 78.92
CA GLU A 41 -11.15 52.76 78.58
C GLU A 41 -10.42 52.14 79.77
N ARG A 42 -10.64 52.69 80.97
CA ARG A 42 -10.14 52.14 82.22
C ARG A 42 -10.70 50.75 82.45
N ASP A 43 -12.02 50.58 82.33
CA ASP A 43 -12.70 49.33 82.65
C ASP A 43 -12.29 48.22 81.65
N GLU A 44 -12.06 48.53 80.36
CA GLU A 44 -11.55 47.57 79.37
C GLU A 44 -10.07 47.22 79.59
N LEU A 45 -9.20 48.22 79.81
CA LEU A 45 -7.76 48.01 80.04
C LEU A 45 -7.50 47.21 81.32
N VAL A 46 -8.18 47.57 82.41
CA VAL A 46 -8.06 46.86 83.69
C VAL A 46 -8.53 45.41 83.52
N ARG A 47 -9.64 45.19 82.81
CA ARG A 47 -10.15 43.84 82.57
C ARG A 47 -9.16 42.99 81.76
N ASP A 48 -8.59 43.53 80.69
CA ASP A 48 -7.65 42.78 79.84
C ASP A 48 -6.35 42.43 80.59
N ILE A 49 -5.84 43.36 81.41
CA ILE A 49 -4.67 43.12 82.28
C ILE A 49 -5.00 42.08 83.35
N GLN A 50 -6.17 42.17 84.00
CA GLN A 50 -6.63 41.18 84.98
C GLN A 50 -6.82 39.81 84.34
N GLU A 51 -7.33 39.72 83.11
CA GLU A 51 -7.49 38.46 82.38
C GLU A 51 -6.14 37.82 82.06
N HIS A 52 -5.19 38.58 81.52
CA HIS A 52 -3.84 38.11 81.26
C HIS A 52 -3.13 37.64 82.54
N LEU A 53 -3.25 38.42 83.62
CA LEU A 53 -2.68 38.09 84.92
C LEU A 53 -3.30 36.80 85.48
N TYR A 54 -4.62 36.65 85.43
CA TYR A 54 -5.32 35.45 85.87
C TYR A 54 -4.88 34.22 85.08
N ASN A 55 -4.86 34.31 83.74
CA ASN A 55 -4.47 33.19 82.87
C ASN A 55 -3.00 32.78 83.07
N ALA A 56 -2.09 33.74 83.28
CA ALA A 56 -0.69 33.45 83.55
C ALA A 56 -0.49 32.75 84.91
N LEU A 57 -1.18 33.21 85.96
CA LEU A 57 -1.15 32.58 87.28
C LEU A 57 -1.80 31.19 87.27
N GLU A 58 -2.93 31.03 86.56
CA GLU A 58 -3.61 29.74 86.42
C GLU A 58 -2.76 28.73 85.63
N ALA A 59 -2.06 29.18 84.60
CA ALA A 59 -1.13 28.33 83.85
C ALA A 59 0.04 27.84 84.72
N LYS A 60 0.57 28.70 85.61
CA LYS A 60 1.60 28.30 86.58
C LYS A 60 1.03 27.32 87.62
N LEU A 61 -0.21 27.50 88.08
CA LEU A 61 -0.91 26.54 88.95
C LEU A 61 -1.11 25.17 88.29
N LYS A 62 -1.59 25.12 87.04
CA LYS A 62 -1.81 23.87 86.29
C LYS A 62 -0.51 23.09 86.03
N LYS A 63 0.63 23.77 86.00
CA LYS A 63 1.95 23.17 85.75
C LYS A 63 2.59 22.61 87.02
N SER A 64 2.16 23.02 88.22
CA SER A 64 2.60 22.42 89.49
C SER A 64 1.92 21.07 89.72
N ARG A 65 2.71 20.02 89.97
CA ARG A 65 2.30 18.60 89.89
C ARG A 65 1.38 18.10 91.03
N SER A 66 0.91 18.97 91.93
CA SER A 66 0.04 18.59 93.05
C SER A 66 -1.16 19.52 93.16
N LYS A 67 -2.36 18.94 93.31
CA LYS A 67 -3.67 19.62 93.35
C LYS A 67 -3.88 20.50 94.61
N LYS A 68 -2.81 20.83 95.34
CA LYS A 68 -2.82 21.56 96.61
C LYS A 68 -1.62 22.51 96.81
N ASP A 69 -0.81 22.75 95.77
CA ASP A 69 0.34 23.66 95.88
C ASP A 69 -0.13 25.12 95.86
N THR A 70 0.23 25.85 96.91
CA THR A 70 0.05 27.30 96.98
C THR A 70 1.19 28.00 96.24
N LEU A 71 0.86 28.96 95.37
CA LEU A 71 1.87 29.82 94.72
C LEU A 71 2.59 30.69 95.76
N ASP A 72 3.93 30.68 95.72
CA ASP A 72 4.78 31.53 96.55
C ASP A 72 4.94 32.95 95.96
N ALA A 73 5.53 33.85 96.74
CA ALA A 73 5.72 35.24 96.31
C ALA A 73 6.71 35.37 95.14
N GLN A 74 7.63 34.42 94.96
CA GLN A 74 8.66 34.46 93.91
C GLN A 74 8.03 34.21 92.53
N ILE A 75 7.13 33.24 92.42
CA ILE A 75 6.43 32.94 91.15
C ILE A 75 5.46 34.07 90.78
N VAL A 76 4.79 34.69 91.76
CA VAL A 76 3.94 35.85 91.48
C VAL A 76 4.77 37.03 90.99
N MET A 77 5.91 37.31 91.61
CA MET A 77 6.83 38.35 91.11
C MET A 77 7.38 38.04 89.71
N GLU A 78 7.66 36.78 89.38
CA GLU A 78 8.06 36.36 88.02
C GLU A 78 6.97 36.71 87.00
N VAL A 79 5.71 36.37 87.29
CA VAL A 79 4.58 36.67 86.40
C VAL A 79 4.36 38.17 86.26
N LEU A 80 4.45 38.94 87.34
CA LEU A 80 4.32 40.40 87.29
C LEU A 80 5.46 41.04 86.49
N SER A 81 6.70 40.57 86.65
CA SER A 81 7.85 41.08 85.88
C SER A 81 7.73 40.81 84.38
N ALA A 82 7.07 39.72 83.98
CA ALA A 82 6.83 39.39 82.58
C ALA A 82 5.68 40.20 81.96
N LEU A 83 4.75 40.68 82.78
CA LEU A 83 3.67 41.58 82.35
C LEU A 83 4.17 43.03 82.22
N GLY A 84 5.04 43.48 83.13
CA GLY A 84 5.54 44.86 83.16
C GLY A 84 4.88 45.67 84.27
N GLU A 85 5.30 46.93 84.44
CA GLU A 85 4.66 47.82 85.41
C GLU A 85 3.38 48.42 84.81
N PRO A 86 2.35 48.72 85.63
CA PRO A 86 1.10 49.33 85.16
C PRO A 86 1.30 50.62 84.33
N THR A 87 2.38 51.37 84.61
CA THR A 87 2.79 52.57 83.86
C THR A 87 3.06 52.29 82.38
N ASP A 88 3.63 51.13 82.05
CA ASP A 88 4.05 50.80 80.68
C ASP A 88 2.82 50.64 79.76
N TYR A 89 1.72 50.14 80.33
CA TYR A 89 0.44 50.02 79.65
C TYR A 89 -0.21 51.39 79.43
N LEU A 90 -0.04 52.33 80.35
CA LEU A 90 -0.56 53.70 80.22
C LEU A 90 0.17 54.49 79.14
N GLU A 91 1.50 54.36 79.04
CA GLU A 91 2.26 54.95 77.92
C GLU A 91 1.79 54.36 76.59
N SER A 92 1.58 53.03 76.51
CA SER A 92 1.08 52.40 75.28
C SER A 92 -0.34 52.83 74.90
N ALA A 93 -1.23 53.03 75.88
CA ALA A 93 -2.62 53.45 75.67
C ALA A 93 -2.73 54.93 75.28
N GLN A 94 -1.91 55.81 75.87
CA GLN A 94 -1.89 57.25 75.56
C GLN A 94 -1.20 57.54 74.22
N THR A 95 -0.22 56.72 73.81
CA THR A 95 0.43 56.85 72.50
C THR A 95 -0.42 56.30 71.35
N ALA A 96 -1.43 55.47 71.64
CA ALA A 96 -2.32 54.83 70.67
C ALA A 96 -3.56 55.66 70.25
N GLU A 97 -3.76 56.87 70.79
CA GLU A 97 -4.84 57.78 70.33
C GLU A 97 -4.57 58.45 68.97
N GLY A 98 -3.38 58.26 68.38
CA GLY A 98 -3.07 58.65 67.01
C GLY A 98 -2.92 57.44 66.09
N ILE A 99 -3.80 57.32 65.08
CA ILE A 99 -3.81 56.31 63.99
C ILE A 99 -4.74 55.10 64.23
N LYS A 100 -6.05 55.33 64.05
CA LYS A 100 -7.01 54.26 63.68
C LYS A 100 -7.05 54.10 62.16
N GLY A 101 -6.59 52.97 61.64
CA GLY A 101 -7.04 52.42 60.35
C GLY A 101 -5.99 51.75 59.46
N SER A 102 -5.77 50.43 59.62
CA SER A 102 -5.56 49.47 58.52
C SER A 102 -5.32 48.05 59.06
N ALA A 103 -6.13 47.07 58.66
CA ALA A 103 -5.84 45.64 58.85
C ALA A 103 -4.95 45.11 57.70
N PRO A 104 -4.02 44.17 57.93
CA PRO A 104 -3.08 43.73 56.90
C PRO A 104 -3.77 42.93 55.78
N VAL A 105 -3.53 43.34 54.53
CA VAL A 105 -4.03 42.70 53.29
C VAL A 105 -3.40 41.31 53.12
N ARG A 106 -4.23 40.24 53.06
CA ARG A 106 -3.78 38.87 52.77
C ARG A 106 -3.56 38.66 51.27
N ARG A 107 -2.42 38.10 50.86
CA ARG A 107 -2.08 37.78 49.47
C ARG A 107 -2.01 36.27 49.25
N ILE A 108 -2.54 35.76 48.13
CA ILE A 108 -2.41 34.35 47.71
C ILE A 108 -0.94 34.06 47.40
N ARG A 109 -0.36 33.04 48.03
CA ARG A 109 0.99 32.55 47.71
C ARG A 109 1.00 31.04 47.55
N ARG A 110 1.99 30.57 46.80
CA ARG A 110 2.18 29.16 46.46
C ARG A 110 2.99 28.48 47.56
N ALA A 111 2.35 27.53 48.26
CA ALA A 111 2.91 26.89 49.43
C ALA A 111 4.13 26.01 49.11
N ARG A 112 5.22 26.16 49.89
CA ARG A 112 6.43 25.31 49.76
C ARG A 112 6.26 23.96 50.44
N GLU A 113 5.63 23.95 51.61
CA GLU A 113 5.42 22.75 52.43
C GLU A 113 4.13 22.02 51.99
N GLY A 114 4.09 20.67 52.00
CA GLY A 114 2.92 19.88 51.62
C GLY A 114 2.55 19.83 50.11
N ARG A 115 3.41 20.34 49.22
CA ARG A 115 3.19 20.38 47.75
C ARG A 115 3.29 18.98 47.10
N ILE A 116 2.41 18.70 46.13
CA ILE A 116 2.49 17.51 45.25
C ILE A 116 2.91 17.93 43.84
N PHE A 117 2.16 18.85 43.23
CA PHE A 117 2.51 19.53 41.98
C PHE A 117 2.44 21.03 42.24
N GLY A 118 3.54 21.74 42.02
CA GLY A 118 3.61 23.20 41.96
C GLY A 118 3.09 24.03 43.14
N GLY A 119 2.57 23.47 44.25
CA GLY A 119 2.08 24.21 45.42
C GLY A 119 0.78 25.03 45.24
N VAL A 120 0.24 25.12 44.02
CA VAL A 120 -0.90 26.00 43.67
C VAL A 120 -2.19 25.62 44.41
N ALA A 121 -2.54 24.34 44.41
CA ALA A 121 -3.76 23.85 45.06
C ALA A 121 -3.72 24.07 46.58
N MET A 122 -2.53 23.99 47.19
CA MET A 122 -2.34 24.23 48.62
C MET A 122 -2.35 25.73 48.94
N GLY A 123 -1.74 26.56 48.09
CA GLY A 123 -1.83 28.02 48.21
C GLY A 123 -3.27 28.55 48.11
N MET A 124 -4.07 28.00 47.19
CA MET A 124 -5.49 28.29 47.10
C MET A 124 -6.25 27.82 48.35
N ALA A 125 -5.99 26.60 48.81
CA ALA A 125 -6.62 26.06 50.01
C ALA A 125 -6.35 26.94 51.26
N ASN A 126 -5.10 27.40 51.42
CA ASN A 126 -4.68 28.27 52.53
C ASN A 126 -5.34 29.65 52.46
N TYR A 127 -5.44 30.24 51.26
CA TYR A 127 -6.09 31.54 51.08
C TYR A 127 -7.59 31.48 51.34
N PHE A 128 -8.28 30.45 50.83
CA PHE A 128 -9.74 30.29 50.98
C PHE A 128 -10.16 29.57 52.27
N ARG A 129 -9.20 29.08 53.08
CA ARG A 129 -9.44 28.28 54.30
C ARG A 129 -10.33 27.04 54.07
N ILE A 130 -10.12 26.34 52.95
CA ILE A 130 -10.83 25.10 52.59
C ILE A 130 -9.87 23.92 52.53
N ASP A 131 -10.37 22.69 52.68
CA ASP A 131 -9.51 21.48 52.60
C ASP A 131 -8.88 21.36 51.20
N VAL A 132 -7.55 21.18 51.16
CA VAL A 132 -6.75 21.03 49.93
C VAL A 132 -7.25 19.88 49.04
N VAL A 133 -7.86 18.85 49.62
CA VAL A 133 -8.45 17.74 48.85
C VAL A 133 -9.63 18.22 48.00
N ILE A 134 -10.45 19.15 48.50
CA ILE A 134 -11.59 19.69 47.76
C ILE A 134 -11.09 20.48 46.54
N VAL A 135 -10.08 21.33 46.73
CA VAL A 135 -9.45 22.10 45.64
C VAL A 135 -8.88 21.16 44.57
N ARG A 136 -8.24 20.06 44.98
CA ARG A 136 -7.70 19.04 44.05
C ARG A 136 -8.81 18.34 43.27
N VAL A 137 -9.92 17.96 43.91
CA VAL A 137 -11.06 17.31 43.24
C VAL A 137 -11.70 18.24 42.21
N ILE A 138 -11.86 19.53 42.54
CA ILE A 138 -12.37 20.54 41.59
C ILE A 138 -11.43 20.68 40.39
N MET A 139 -10.12 20.77 40.61
CA MET A 139 -9.14 20.89 39.54
C MET A 139 -9.11 19.65 38.63
N ILE A 140 -9.26 18.45 39.20
CA ILE A 140 -9.35 17.21 38.42
C ILE A 140 -10.68 17.14 37.64
N GLY A 141 -11.79 17.57 38.24
CA GLY A 141 -13.09 17.65 37.54
C GLY A 141 -13.05 18.59 36.34
N LEU A 142 -12.35 19.72 36.45
CA LEU A 142 -12.14 20.67 35.36
C LEU A 142 -11.20 20.16 34.25
N VAL A 143 -10.49 19.05 34.44
CA VAL A 143 -9.71 18.41 33.35
C VAL A 143 -10.64 17.91 32.25
N LEU A 144 -11.84 17.46 32.61
CA LEU A 144 -12.80 16.89 31.68
C LEU A 144 -13.42 17.93 30.74
N THR A 145 -13.33 19.22 31.07
CA THR A 145 -13.74 20.31 30.18
C THR A 145 -12.58 20.83 29.32
N GLY A 146 -11.35 20.29 29.49
CA GLY A 146 -10.13 20.76 28.83
C GLY A 146 -9.56 22.08 29.40
N ILE A 147 -10.33 22.79 30.24
CA ILE A 147 -10.00 24.12 30.74
C ILE A 147 -8.90 24.05 31.82
N SER A 148 -8.87 23.01 32.66
CA SER A 148 -7.87 22.94 33.73
C SER A 148 -6.44 22.77 33.22
N ALA A 149 -6.25 22.21 32.02
CA ALA A 149 -4.96 22.07 31.38
C ALA A 149 -4.30 23.44 31.09
N ILE A 150 -5.11 24.50 30.93
CA ILE A 150 -4.66 25.88 30.71
C ILE A 150 -4.62 26.66 32.03
N ILE A 151 -5.67 26.54 32.85
CA ILE A 151 -5.76 27.30 34.12
C ILE A 151 -4.63 26.94 35.07
N TYR A 152 -4.25 25.67 35.16
CA TYR A 152 -3.28 25.23 36.15
C TYR A 152 -1.86 25.79 35.90
N PRO A 153 -1.30 25.72 34.67
CA PRO A 153 -0.05 26.40 34.35
C PRO A 153 -0.12 27.93 34.52
N VAL A 154 -1.25 28.55 34.16
CA VAL A 154 -1.43 30.01 34.32
C VAL A 154 -1.39 30.41 35.79
N LEU A 155 -2.13 29.72 36.66
CA LEU A 155 -2.07 29.95 38.12
C LEU A 155 -0.69 29.66 38.69
N TRP A 156 0.03 28.68 38.14
CA TRP A 156 1.40 28.35 38.56
C TRP A 156 2.41 29.44 38.20
N LEU A 157 2.19 30.15 37.08
CA LEU A 157 3.03 31.26 36.61
C LEU A 157 2.69 32.59 37.30
N VAL A 158 1.41 32.86 37.55
CA VAL A 158 0.92 34.13 38.12
C VAL A 158 1.09 34.19 39.64
N ILE A 159 0.93 33.07 40.35
CA ILE A 159 0.98 33.06 41.83
C ILE A 159 2.43 32.92 42.30
N PRO A 160 2.99 33.91 43.03
CA PRO A 160 4.35 33.87 43.52
C PRO A 160 4.55 32.82 44.61
N GLU A 161 5.77 32.27 44.71
CA GLU A 161 6.15 31.30 45.74
C GLU A 161 6.40 31.96 47.09
N GLU A 162 6.09 31.24 48.18
CA GLU A 162 6.41 31.68 49.54
C GLU A 162 7.91 31.88 49.74
N THR A 163 8.27 32.93 50.46
CA THR A 163 9.65 33.20 50.91
C THR A 163 9.98 32.39 52.17
N GLU A 164 11.27 32.16 52.46
CA GLU A 164 11.70 31.32 53.59
C GLU A 164 11.20 31.82 54.95
N GLY A 165 11.10 33.14 55.14
CA GLY A 165 10.54 33.73 56.37
C GLY A 165 9.03 33.55 56.52
N GLU A 166 8.27 33.50 55.42
CA GLU A 166 6.82 33.28 55.43
C GLU A 166 6.47 31.80 55.59
N ALA A 167 7.30 30.91 55.03
CA ALA A 167 7.16 29.46 55.22
C ALA A 167 7.32 29.08 56.71
N ALA A 168 8.21 29.75 57.44
CA ALA A 168 8.41 29.53 58.88
C ALA A 168 7.20 29.96 59.74
N VAL A 169 6.48 31.01 59.35
CA VAL A 169 5.26 31.47 60.05
C VAL A 169 4.06 30.58 59.70
N SER A 170 3.97 30.13 58.45
CA SER A 170 2.97 29.18 57.99
C SER A 170 3.04 27.84 58.74
N SER A 171 4.25 27.32 59.01
CA SER A 171 4.46 26.04 59.70
C SER A 171 4.16 26.09 61.21
N THR A 172 4.15 27.27 61.83
CA THR A 172 3.75 27.48 63.24
C THR A 172 2.25 27.66 63.45
N THR A 173 1.46 27.84 62.38
CA THR A 173 -0.01 27.83 62.51
C THR A 173 -0.45 26.37 62.63
N PRO A 174 -1.05 25.91 63.74
CA PRO A 174 -1.47 24.53 63.85
C PRO A 174 -2.49 24.25 62.74
N GLU A 175 -2.10 23.42 61.79
CA GLU A 175 -3.02 22.79 60.85
C GLU A 175 -4.17 22.20 61.70
N PRO A 176 -5.45 22.36 61.32
CA PRO A 176 -6.53 21.71 62.04
C PRO A 176 -6.41 20.20 61.84
N THR A 177 -5.56 19.54 62.64
CA THR A 177 -5.40 18.08 62.71
C THR A 177 -6.57 17.48 63.47
N ALA A 178 -7.79 17.73 62.99
CA ALA A 178 -8.91 16.87 63.34
C ALA A 178 -8.62 15.52 62.68
N LYS A 179 -8.28 14.49 63.48
CA LYS A 179 -8.12 13.11 63.01
C LYS A 179 -9.35 12.75 62.17
N ARG A 180 -9.16 12.68 60.84
CA ARG A 180 -10.25 12.50 59.87
C ARG A 180 -11.06 11.24 60.24
N PRO A 181 -12.38 11.35 60.49
CA PRO A 181 -13.17 10.21 60.94
C PRO A 181 -13.22 9.12 59.85
N ARG A 182 -13.28 7.84 60.25
CA ARG A 182 -13.14 6.68 59.33
C ARG A 182 -14.11 6.74 58.13
N TRP A 183 -15.30 7.32 58.29
CA TRP A 183 -16.29 7.46 57.22
C TRP A 183 -15.83 8.41 56.09
N VAL A 184 -15.02 9.43 56.40
CA VAL A 184 -14.44 10.34 55.39
C VAL A 184 -13.44 9.61 54.49
N ARG A 185 -12.64 8.67 55.02
CA ARG A 185 -11.78 7.79 54.19
C ARG A 185 -12.59 6.87 53.27
N GLY A 186 -13.77 6.43 53.72
CA GLY A 186 -14.71 5.66 52.91
C GLY A 186 -15.28 6.47 51.74
N LEU A 187 -15.72 7.70 52.01
CA LEU A 187 -16.20 8.64 50.98
C LEU A 187 -15.13 9.01 49.97
N ILE A 188 -13.88 9.22 50.41
CA ILE A 188 -12.77 9.50 49.49
C ILE A 188 -12.52 8.30 48.57
N LYS A 189 -12.49 7.07 49.10
CA LYS A 189 -12.33 5.86 48.27
C LYS A 189 -13.50 5.64 47.32
N LEU A 190 -14.73 5.93 47.75
CA LEU A 190 -15.92 5.86 46.92
C LEU A 190 -15.90 6.92 45.82
N GLY A 191 -15.55 8.15 46.16
CA GLY A 191 -15.36 9.26 45.23
C GLY A 191 -14.29 8.96 44.19
N TRP A 192 -13.15 8.37 44.58
CA TRP A 192 -12.11 7.92 43.64
C TRP A 192 -12.60 6.81 42.70
N LYS A 193 -13.37 5.84 43.20
CA LYS A 193 -13.96 4.80 42.34
C LYS A 193 -14.98 5.39 41.36
N LEU A 194 -15.85 6.27 41.82
CA LEU A 194 -16.85 6.94 40.98
C LEU A 194 -16.19 7.85 39.95
N LEU A 195 -15.13 8.57 40.33
CA LEU A 195 -14.34 9.40 39.43
C LEU A 195 -13.67 8.57 38.34
N LEU A 196 -13.05 7.44 38.69
CA LEU A 196 -12.44 6.53 37.70
C LEU A 196 -13.49 5.95 36.74
N VAL A 197 -14.65 5.55 37.25
CA VAL A 197 -15.78 5.09 36.42
C VAL A 197 -16.28 6.21 35.51
N PHE A 198 -16.39 7.43 36.01
CA PHE A 198 -16.83 8.60 35.25
C PHE A 198 -15.83 8.96 34.14
N VAL A 199 -14.54 9.01 34.44
CA VAL A 199 -13.46 9.24 33.46
C VAL A 199 -13.47 8.15 32.38
N ALA A 200 -13.64 6.88 32.79
CA ALA A 200 -13.75 5.76 31.85
C ALA A 200 -15.01 5.87 30.97
N LEU A 201 -16.14 6.27 31.54
CA LEU A 201 -17.40 6.49 30.82
C LEU A 201 -17.28 7.62 29.78
N CYS A 202 -16.64 8.74 30.15
CA CYS A 202 -16.36 9.85 29.24
C CYS A 202 -15.45 9.44 28.07
N PHE A 203 -14.59 8.44 28.25
CA PHE A 203 -13.74 7.92 27.18
C PHE A 203 -14.45 6.86 26.32
N TYR A 204 -15.26 5.99 26.93
CA TYR A 204 -15.93 4.89 26.23
C TYR A 204 -17.16 5.33 25.44
N LEU A 205 -17.96 6.27 25.96
CA LEU A 205 -19.19 6.71 25.30
C LEU A 205 -18.96 7.31 23.91
N PRO A 206 -17.99 8.23 23.69
CA PRO A 206 -17.71 8.76 22.36
C PRO A 206 -17.27 7.69 21.37
N VAL A 207 -16.36 6.79 21.77
CA VAL A 207 -15.88 5.70 20.92
C VAL A 207 -17.01 4.74 20.57
N LEU A 208 -17.88 4.41 21.53
CA LEU A 208 -19.05 3.58 21.32
C LEU A 208 -20.04 4.24 20.33
N ALA A 209 -20.30 5.54 20.50
CA ALA A 209 -21.19 6.29 19.62
C ALA A 209 -20.66 6.37 18.17
N VAL A 210 -19.35 6.57 17.99
CA VAL A 210 -18.71 6.57 16.66
C VAL A 210 -18.80 5.20 16.00
N LEU A 211 -18.44 4.12 16.73
CA LEU A 211 -18.49 2.76 16.18
C LEU A 211 -19.94 2.34 15.83
N LEU A 212 -20.90 2.68 16.67
CA LEU A 212 -22.32 2.43 16.42
C LEU A 212 -22.82 3.25 15.21
N GLY A 213 -22.47 4.53 15.14
CA GLY A 213 -22.83 5.42 14.03
C GLY A 213 -22.30 4.92 12.70
N LEU A 214 -21.01 4.59 12.61
CA LEU A 214 -20.40 4.03 11.40
C LEU A 214 -21.06 2.72 10.98
N THR A 215 -21.30 1.81 11.94
CA THR A 215 -21.98 0.55 11.66
C THR A 215 -23.36 0.80 11.04
N LEU A 216 -24.18 1.67 11.65
CA LEU A 216 -25.50 2.00 11.14
C LEU A 216 -25.46 2.70 9.77
N SER A 217 -24.53 3.65 9.56
CA SER A 217 -24.36 4.34 8.28
C SER A 217 -24.02 3.38 7.14
N PHE A 218 -23.10 2.43 7.36
CA PHE A 218 -22.71 1.46 6.34
C PHE A 218 -23.80 0.43 6.02
N PHE A 219 -24.69 0.10 6.96
CA PHE A 219 -25.86 -0.73 6.67
C PHE A 219 -27.04 0.06 6.07
N ALA A 220 -27.10 1.38 6.29
CA ALA A 220 -28.14 2.24 5.72
C ALA A 220 -27.95 2.51 4.22
N ILE A 221 -26.71 2.57 3.73
CA ILE A 221 -26.39 2.82 2.30
C ILE A 221 -27.01 1.75 1.37
N PRO A 222 -26.81 0.43 1.61
CA PRO A 222 -27.46 -0.62 0.83
C PRO A 222 -28.99 -0.57 0.92
N LEU A 223 -29.52 -0.27 2.12
CA LEU A 223 -30.96 -0.18 2.33
C LEU A 223 -31.57 0.97 1.53
N ALA A 224 -30.92 2.14 1.50
CA ALA A 224 -31.37 3.28 0.73
C ALA A 224 -31.26 3.03 -0.79
N TRP A 225 -30.22 2.31 -1.23
CA TRP A 225 -30.07 1.88 -2.62
C TRP A 225 -31.22 0.95 -3.08
N LEU A 226 -31.74 0.07 -2.22
CA LEU A 226 -32.88 -0.81 -2.54
C LEU A 226 -34.17 -0.05 -2.88
N PHE A 227 -34.40 1.12 -2.26
CA PHE A 227 -35.62 1.91 -2.49
C PHE A 227 -35.49 2.90 -3.65
N HIS A 228 -34.28 3.33 -4.01
CA HIS A 228 -34.04 4.34 -5.06
C HIS A 228 -32.81 4.01 -5.95
N PRO A 229 -32.82 2.89 -6.70
CA PRO A 229 -31.65 2.43 -7.45
C PRO A 229 -31.22 3.37 -8.60
N SER A 230 -32.16 4.08 -9.24
CA SER A 230 -31.89 4.97 -10.39
C SER A 230 -31.40 6.37 -10.00
N ASN A 231 -31.53 6.78 -8.73
CA ASN A 231 -31.34 8.16 -8.29
C ASN A 231 -30.22 8.31 -7.25
N PHE A 232 -29.54 7.21 -6.92
CA PHE A 232 -28.48 7.21 -5.91
C PHE A 232 -27.20 7.81 -6.51
N TRP A 233 -26.93 9.08 -6.20
CA TRP A 233 -25.65 9.76 -6.44
C TRP A 233 -25.24 10.06 -7.90
N GLY A 234 -26.16 10.31 -8.82
CA GLY A 234 -25.82 10.86 -10.15
C GLY A 234 -24.89 10.00 -11.03
N PHE A 235 -24.55 8.77 -10.61
CA PHE A 235 -23.71 7.81 -11.34
C PHE A 235 -24.51 7.02 -12.39
N ASN A 236 -25.36 7.70 -13.16
CA ASN A 236 -26.14 7.04 -14.23
C ASN A 236 -25.27 6.49 -15.38
N THR A 237 -23.96 6.78 -15.39
CA THR A 237 -23.00 6.33 -16.41
C THR A 237 -22.09 5.16 -15.96
N LEU A 238 -22.13 4.77 -14.69
CA LEU A 238 -21.26 3.75 -14.09
C LEU A 238 -22.11 2.64 -13.45
N ALA A 239 -23.00 2.04 -14.24
CA ALA A 239 -23.95 1.02 -13.78
C ALA A 239 -23.28 -0.07 -12.91
N LEU A 240 -22.10 -0.55 -13.31
CA LEU A 240 -21.32 -1.54 -12.57
C LEU A 240 -20.78 -1.06 -11.21
N LEU A 241 -20.33 0.19 -11.10
CA LEU A 241 -19.81 0.74 -9.83
C LEU A 241 -20.95 0.96 -8.82
N GLY A 242 -22.16 1.29 -9.32
CA GLY A 242 -23.36 1.47 -8.51
C GLY A 242 -23.85 0.19 -7.81
N TYR A 243 -23.70 -0.98 -8.44
CA TYR A 243 -24.07 -2.27 -7.83
C TYR A 243 -23.03 -2.77 -6.80
N LEU A 244 -21.80 -2.27 -6.85
CA LEU A 244 -20.73 -2.71 -5.96
C LEU A 244 -20.64 -1.87 -4.69
N LEU A 245 -21.03 -0.60 -4.74
CA LEU A 245 -21.11 0.28 -3.58
C LEU A 245 -21.93 -0.32 -2.40
N PRO A 246 -23.13 -0.90 -2.59
CA PRO A 246 -23.84 -1.55 -1.50
C PRO A 246 -23.11 -2.78 -0.96
N ILE A 247 -22.44 -3.56 -1.82
CA ILE A 247 -21.66 -4.74 -1.40
C ILE A 247 -20.47 -4.32 -0.53
N VAL A 248 -19.72 -3.31 -0.98
CA VAL A 248 -18.58 -2.74 -0.22
C VAL A 248 -19.05 -2.15 1.10
N SER A 249 -20.20 -1.45 1.09
CA SER A 249 -20.79 -0.88 2.29
C SER A 249 -21.21 -1.94 3.32
N VAL A 250 -21.82 -3.05 2.90
CA VAL A 250 -22.14 -4.19 3.79
C VAL A 250 -20.87 -4.79 4.40
N CYS A 251 -19.81 -4.95 3.60
CA CYS A 251 -18.54 -5.49 4.07
C CYS A 251 -17.87 -4.58 5.11
N LEU A 252 -17.84 -3.27 4.86
CA LEU A 252 -17.34 -2.28 5.82
C LEU A 252 -18.19 -2.27 7.10
N GLY A 253 -19.52 -2.33 6.96
CA GLY A 253 -20.44 -2.45 8.10
C GLY A 253 -20.15 -3.68 8.98
N ALA A 254 -19.83 -4.82 8.38
CA ALA A 254 -19.45 -6.05 9.10
C ALA A 254 -18.12 -5.90 9.88
N ILE A 255 -17.15 -5.18 9.32
CA ILE A 255 -15.87 -4.88 9.99
C ILE A 255 -16.11 -3.96 11.19
N PHE A 256 -16.87 -2.88 11.03
CA PHE A 256 -17.18 -1.96 12.13
C PHE A 256 -18.05 -2.60 13.21
N LEU A 257 -18.99 -3.47 12.84
CA LEU A 257 -19.76 -4.27 13.79
C LEU A 257 -18.85 -5.19 14.62
N THR A 258 -17.84 -5.80 13.98
CA THR A 258 -16.85 -6.63 14.66
C THR A 258 -16.02 -5.82 15.66
N LEU A 259 -15.54 -4.63 15.25
CA LEU A 259 -14.82 -3.72 16.13
C LEU A 259 -15.69 -3.24 17.31
N LEU A 260 -16.97 -2.93 17.07
CA LEU A 260 -17.94 -2.56 18.09
C LEU A 260 -18.12 -3.67 19.13
N LEU A 261 -18.29 -4.92 18.69
CA LEU A 261 -18.44 -6.08 19.57
C LEU A 261 -17.16 -6.38 20.36
N LEU A 262 -15.98 -6.24 19.73
CA LEU A 262 -14.69 -6.36 20.42
C LEU A 262 -14.51 -5.27 21.49
N PHE A 263 -14.90 -4.04 21.18
CA PHE A 263 -14.83 -2.92 22.12
C PHE A 263 -15.79 -3.09 23.30
N LEU A 264 -17.02 -3.52 23.05
CA LEU A 264 -17.99 -3.90 24.09
C LEU A 264 -17.46 -5.04 24.97
N ASN A 265 -16.84 -6.05 24.36
CA ASN A 265 -16.22 -7.16 25.08
C ASN A 265 -15.02 -6.68 25.94
N PHE A 266 -14.24 -5.74 25.44
CA PHE A 266 -13.14 -5.11 26.19
C PHE A 266 -13.66 -4.35 27.42
N ILE A 267 -14.66 -3.48 27.26
CA ILE A 267 -15.28 -2.73 28.37
C ILE A 267 -15.81 -3.71 29.43
N TYR A 268 -16.53 -4.74 28.98
CA TYR A 268 -17.11 -5.75 29.86
C TYR A 268 -16.03 -6.53 30.61
N ARG A 269 -14.92 -6.88 29.94
CA ARG A 269 -13.79 -7.59 30.56
C ARG A 269 -13.07 -6.74 31.60
N VAL A 270 -12.84 -5.45 31.34
CA VAL A 270 -12.19 -4.52 32.27
C VAL A 270 -13.01 -4.37 33.56
N HIS A 271 -14.34 -4.30 33.47
CA HIS A 271 -15.21 -4.01 34.62
C HIS A 271 -15.65 -5.26 35.38
N PHE A 272 -15.99 -6.33 34.67
CA PHE A 272 -16.58 -7.53 35.26
C PHE A 272 -15.62 -8.73 35.35
N LYS A 273 -14.37 -8.57 34.88
CA LYS A 273 -13.36 -9.65 34.80
C LYS A 273 -13.85 -10.92 34.11
N ARG A 274 -14.89 -10.79 33.27
CA ARG A 274 -15.51 -11.86 32.48
C ARG A 274 -15.54 -11.44 31.02
N SER A 275 -15.48 -12.39 30.09
CA SER A 275 -15.67 -12.13 28.66
C SER A 275 -17.16 -12.19 28.32
N LEU A 276 -17.65 -11.20 27.57
CA LEU A 276 -18.99 -11.18 26.96
C LEU A 276 -19.05 -12.23 25.84
N LEU A 277 -17.99 -12.30 25.03
CA LEU A 277 -17.84 -13.28 23.94
C LEU A 277 -17.19 -14.55 24.52
N ARG A 278 -17.94 -15.66 24.59
CA ARG A 278 -17.46 -16.98 25.07
C ARG A 278 -17.23 -17.96 23.91
N GLY A 279 -16.32 -18.91 24.11
CA GLY A 279 -16.04 -20.00 23.15
C GLY A 279 -15.42 -19.53 21.83
N ASN A 280 -15.81 -20.16 20.72
CA ASN A 280 -15.27 -19.86 19.39
C ASN A 280 -15.85 -18.60 18.72
N SER A 281 -16.76 -17.88 19.38
CA SER A 281 -17.42 -16.67 18.84
C SER A 281 -16.43 -15.64 18.30
N LEU A 282 -15.29 -15.43 18.97
CA LEU A 282 -14.24 -14.51 18.53
C LEU A 282 -13.59 -14.94 17.19
N LYS A 283 -13.41 -16.24 16.98
CA LYS A 283 -12.83 -16.81 15.76
C LYS A 283 -13.78 -16.66 14.57
N TYR A 284 -15.09 -16.90 14.79
CA TYR A 284 -16.10 -16.73 13.75
C TYR A 284 -16.26 -15.26 13.35
N LEU A 285 -16.21 -14.32 14.31
CA LEU A 285 -16.30 -12.89 14.05
C LEU A 285 -15.10 -12.36 13.24
N GLY A 286 -13.89 -12.82 13.58
CA GLY A 286 -12.68 -12.54 12.81
C GLY A 286 -12.71 -13.16 11.40
N GLY A 287 -13.17 -14.40 11.28
CA GLY A 287 -13.33 -15.09 10.00
C GLY A 287 -14.32 -14.39 9.06
N ALA A 288 -15.46 -13.95 9.58
CA ALA A 288 -16.44 -13.20 8.80
C ALA A 288 -15.89 -11.85 8.29
N SER A 289 -15.11 -11.14 9.12
CA SER A 289 -14.45 -9.90 8.70
C SER A 289 -13.39 -10.13 7.62
N LEU A 290 -12.62 -11.23 7.71
CA LEU A 290 -11.64 -11.59 6.69
C LEU A 290 -12.30 -11.90 5.34
N ILE A 291 -13.40 -12.65 5.36
CA ILE A 291 -14.20 -12.95 4.16
C ILE A 291 -14.74 -11.65 3.55
N ALA A 292 -15.26 -10.73 4.37
CA ALA A 292 -15.74 -9.43 3.91
C ALA A 292 -14.62 -8.59 3.26
N ILE A 293 -13.41 -8.58 3.84
CA ILE A 293 -12.24 -7.91 3.25
C ILE A 293 -11.88 -8.54 1.89
N CYS A 294 -11.83 -9.88 1.81
CA CYS A 294 -11.55 -10.58 0.57
C CYS A 294 -12.59 -10.27 -0.52
N LEU A 295 -13.88 -10.20 -0.17
CA LEU A 295 -14.95 -9.86 -1.11
C LEU A 295 -14.85 -8.41 -1.61
N VAL A 296 -14.44 -7.45 -0.76
CA VAL A 296 -14.17 -6.06 -1.18
C VAL A 296 -13.00 -6.01 -2.15
N ILE A 297 -11.90 -6.69 -1.83
CA ILE A 297 -10.71 -6.74 -2.69
C ILE A 297 -11.07 -7.39 -4.03
N LEU A 298 -11.79 -8.50 -4.02
CA LEU A 298 -12.20 -9.22 -5.24
C LEU A 298 -13.17 -8.37 -6.09
N SER A 299 -14.10 -7.66 -5.45
CA SER A 299 -15.01 -6.72 -6.12
C SER A 299 -14.27 -5.53 -6.73
N SER A 300 -13.31 -4.95 -6.01
CA SER A 300 -12.45 -3.86 -6.52
C SER A 300 -11.55 -4.35 -7.66
N ALA A 301 -10.99 -5.55 -7.55
CA ALA A 301 -10.22 -6.17 -8.62
C ALA A 301 -11.09 -6.44 -9.85
N TYR A 302 -12.33 -6.92 -9.67
CA TYR A 302 -13.29 -7.10 -10.76
C TYR A 302 -13.65 -5.78 -11.45
N THR A 303 -13.76 -4.67 -10.72
CA THR A 303 -13.97 -3.35 -11.36
C THR A 303 -12.75 -2.82 -12.10
N LEU A 304 -11.55 -3.07 -11.59
CA LEU A 304 -10.31 -2.64 -12.23
C LEU A 304 -10.01 -3.49 -13.48
N ALA A 305 -10.41 -4.76 -13.46
CA ALA A 305 -10.29 -5.68 -14.59
C ALA A 305 -11.45 -5.56 -15.59
N GLY A 306 -12.64 -5.19 -15.13
CA GLY A 306 -13.89 -5.22 -15.89
C GLY A 306 -14.09 -3.97 -16.73
N ASN A 307 -14.02 -4.14 -18.06
CA ASN A 307 -14.43 -3.21 -19.12
C ASN A 307 -13.41 -2.15 -19.53
N TRP A 308 -12.18 -2.58 -19.79
CA TRP A 308 -11.33 -1.83 -20.72
C TRP A 308 -11.97 -1.93 -22.10
N SER A 309 -12.54 -0.82 -22.55
CA SER A 309 -13.08 -0.69 -23.89
C SER A 309 -11.94 -0.58 -24.90
N ARG A 310 -12.12 -1.18 -26.08
CA ARG A 310 -11.19 -1.01 -27.20
C ARG A 310 -11.74 0.03 -28.14
N GLY A 311 -10.92 1.02 -28.47
CA GLY A 311 -11.21 2.03 -29.47
C GLY A 311 -10.27 1.84 -30.65
N SER A 312 -10.76 2.11 -31.84
CA SER A 312 -9.95 2.15 -33.05
C SER A 312 -10.29 3.37 -33.89
N ILE A 313 -9.29 3.86 -34.62
CA ILE A 313 -9.44 4.87 -35.67
C ILE A 313 -8.74 4.34 -36.90
N THR A 314 -9.46 4.33 -38.02
CA THR A 314 -8.97 3.84 -39.30
C THR A 314 -8.87 5.01 -40.28
N GLU A 315 -7.73 5.12 -40.96
CA GLU A 315 -7.48 6.06 -42.06
C GLU A 315 -7.00 5.26 -43.28
N THR A 316 -7.43 5.67 -44.48
CA THR A 316 -6.99 5.05 -45.73
C THR A 316 -6.35 6.11 -46.61
N ARG A 317 -5.21 5.79 -47.20
CA ARG A 317 -4.45 6.63 -48.13
C ARG A 317 -4.05 5.81 -49.34
N VAL A 318 -3.91 6.47 -50.48
CA VAL A 318 -3.54 5.84 -51.75
C VAL A 318 -2.25 6.47 -52.26
N PHE A 319 -1.35 5.64 -52.74
CA PHE A 319 -0.05 6.00 -53.28
C PHE A 319 0.11 5.45 -54.69
N PRO A 320 0.87 6.11 -55.57
CA PRO A 320 1.15 5.58 -56.90
C PRO A 320 1.92 4.26 -56.78
N ALA A 321 1.59 3.27 -57.62
CA ALA A 321 2.40 2.05 -57.69
C ALA A 321 3.59 2.25 -58.64
N GLY A 322 4.78 1.88 -58.16
CA GLY A 322 5.99 1.67 -58.95
C GLY A 322 6.16 0.21 -59.38
N GLN A 323 7.35 -0.13 -59.87
CA GLN A 323 7.72 -1.53 -60.18
C GLN A 323 8.20 -2.30 -58.93
N ALA A 324 8.70 -1.57 -57.93
CA ALA A 324 9.16 -2.10 -56.66
C ALA A 324 8.61 -1.25 -55.51
N LEU A 325 8.48 -1.86 -54.34
CA LEU A 325 8.08 -1.21 -53.10
C LEU A 325 9.09 -1.53 -52.01
N ASP A 326 9.72 -0.50 -51.47
CA ASP A 326 10.54 -0.59 -50.26
C ASP A 326 9.75 -0.02 -49.08
N ILE A 327 9.37 -0.87 -48.13
CA ILE A 327 8.58 -0.49 -46.94
C ILE A 327 9.49 -0.43 -45.74
N GLU A 328 9.59 0.75 -45.12
CA GLU A 328 10.31 0.93 -43.86
C GLU A 328 9.32 1.36 -42.77
N ILE A 329 9.13 0.51 -41.75
CA ILE A 329 8.36 0.88 -40.57
C ILE A 329 9.30 1.53 -39.55
N VAL A 330 9.02 2.79 -39.22
CA VAL A 330 9.78 3.53 -38.19
C VAL A 330 8.87 3.72 -36.98
N SER A 331 9.08 2.90 -35.95
CA SER A 331 8.32 2.98 -34.70
C SER A 331 9.26 3.06 -33.50
N GLU A 332 9.02 4.04 -32.62
CA GLU A 332 9.85 4.21 -31.41
C GLU A 332 9.46 3.25 -30.28
N VAL A 333 8.17 2.93 -30.11
CA VAL A 333 7.67 2.16 -28.93
C VAL A 333 6.43 1.29 -29.22
N ILE A 334 5.68 1.53 -30.30
CA ILE A 334 4.39 0.86 -30.55
C ILE A 334 4.58 -0.26 -31.56
N ALA A 335 4.04 -1.45 -31.28
CA ALA A 335 4.03 -2.54 -32.25
C ALA A 335 3.24 -2.14 -33.52
N GLY A 336 3.89 -2.31 -34.67
CA GLY A 336 3.35 -2.07 -36.00
C GLY A 336 3.10 -3.41 -36.69
N ASP A 337 1.91 -3.96 -36.54
CA ASP A 337 1.52 -5.13 -37.32
C ASP A 337 1.29 -4.69 -38.76
N ILE A 338 1.86 -5.40 -39.72
CA ILE A 338 1.72 -5.10 -41.14
C ILE A 338 1.21 -6.33 -41.90
N THR A 339 0.26 -6.09 -42.79
CA THR A 339 -0.26 -7.07 -43.74
C THR A 339 -0.14 -6.48 -45.13
N VAL A 340 0.58 -7.16 -46.02
CA VAL A 340 0.69 -6.80 -47.44
C VAL A 340 -0.02 -7.87 -48.24
N THR A 341 -1.06 -7.47 -48.98
CA THR A 341 -1.85 -8.37 -49.82
C THR A 341 -1.71 -7.95 -51.28
N GLY A 342 -1.34 -8.89 -52.15
CA GLY A 342 -1.31 -8.67 -53.59
C GLY A 342 -2.69 -8.77 -54.23
N SER A 343 -2.91 -8.01 -55.29
CA SER A 343 -4.12 -8.11 -56.09
C SER A 343 -3.88 -7.76 -57.55
N ASP A 344 -4.39 -8.60 -58.45
CA ASP A 344 -4.36 -8.35 -59.90
C ASP A 344 -5.31 -7.22 -60.34
N THR A 345 -6.23 -6.81 -59.47
CA THR A 345 -7.27 -5.82 -59.77
C THR A 345 -6.86 -4.38 -59.42
N VAL A 346 -5.71 -4.23 -58.77
CA VAL A 346 -5.28 -2.98 -58.16
C VAL A 346 -4.02 -2.49 -58.85
N GLU A 347 -4.08 -1.25 -59.35
CA GLU A 347 -2.95 -0.58 -60.00
C GLU A 347 -2.24 0.44 -59.09
N GLU A 348 -2.79 0.74 -57.91
CA GLU A 348 -2.27 1.73 -56.97
C GLU A 348 -2.11 1.11 -55.57
N ILE A 349 -1.15 1.60 -54.78
CA ILE A 349 -0.93 1.08 -53.43
C ILE A 349 -1.97 1.70 -52.49
N THR A 350 -2.83 0.88 -51.90
CA THR A 350 -3.81 1.33 -50.91
C THR A 350 -3.34 0.96 -49.50
N LEU A 351 -3.01 1.98 -48.69
CA LEU A 351 -2.64 1.82 -47.28
C LEU A 351 -3.84 2.12 -46.38
N THR A 352 -4.23 1.15 -45.56
CA THR A 352 -5.22 1.32 -44.49
C THR A 352 -4.55 1.19 -43.13
N GLU A 353 -4.50 2.28 -42.38
CA GLU A 353 -3.89 2.36 -41.04
C GLU A 353 -4.99 2.29 -39.99
N THR A 354 -4.96 1.27 -39.11
CA THR A 354 -5.88 1.15 -37.99
C THR A 354 -5.13 1.28 -36.67
N ARG A 355 -5.30 2.43 -36.02
CA ARG A 355 -4.75 2.73 -34.69
C ARG A 355 -5.69 2.17 -33.63
N LYS A 356 -5.22 1.25 -32.79
CA LYS A 356 -5.99 0.61 -31.71
C LYS A 356 -5.42 1.01 -30.37
N ALA A 357 -6.28 1.38 -29.43
CA ALA A 357 -5.89 1.65 -28.05
C ALA A 357 -6.95 1.18 -27.06
N ARG A 358 -6.52 0.86 -25.84
CA ARG A 358 -7.44 0.55 -24.73
C ARG A 358 -7.76 1.80 -23.92
N GLY A 359 -8.95 1.82 -23.31
CA GLY A 359 -9.37 2.88 -22.39
C GLY A 359 -10.47 2.41 -21.45
N TYR A 360 -10.72 3.16 -20.38
CA TYR A 360 -11.75 2.81 -19.37
C TYR A 360 -13.19 3.05 -19.87
N SER A 361 -13.35 3.71 -21.03
CA SER A 361 -14.61 3.86 -21.74
C SER A 361 -14.36 3.86 -23.25
N ILE A 362 -15.40 3.65 -24.06
CA ILE A 362 -15.26 3.66 -25.53
C ILE A 362 -14.75 5.01 -26.06
N ASP A 363 -15.23 6.12 -25.50
CA ASP A 363 -14.79 7.47 -25.89
C ASP A 363 -13.37 7.78 -25.42
N ASN A 364 -12.97 7.27 -24.25
CA ASN A 364 -11.57 7.36 -23.81
C ASN A 364 -10.67 6.52 -24.72
N ALA A 365 -11.07 5.30 -25.05
CA ALA A 365 -10.29 4.41 -25.92
C ALA A 365 -10.13 5.00 -27.33
N ARG A 366 -11.17 5.61 -27.90
CA ARG A 366 -11.08 6.36 -29.17
C ARG A 366 -10.15 7.56 -29.09
N ARG A 367 -10.22 8.36 -28.01
CA ARG A 367 -9.28 9.48 -27.81
C ARG A 367 -7.84 9.00 -27.68
N ASN A 368 -7.60 7.90 -26.99
CA ASN A 368 -6.28 7.29 -26.89
C ASN A 368 -5.79 6.83 -28.27
N ALA A 369 -6.63 6.19 -29.07
CA ALA A 369 -6.31 5.81 -30.44
C ALA A 369 -5.99 7.04 -31.32
N GLY A 370 -6.72 8.14 -31.15
CA GLY A 370 -6.47 9.41 -31.86
C GLY A 370 -5.23 10.18 -31.40
N SER A 371 -4.67 9.83 -30.24
CA SER A 371 -3.38 10.39 -29.78
C SER A 371 -2.16 9.72 -30.42
N ILE A 372 -2.39 8.67 -31.22
CA ILE A 372 -1.36 8.00 -32.01
C ILE A 372 -1.30 8.72 -33.36
N SER A 373 -0.13 9.26 -33.69
CA SER A 373 0.12 9.92 -34.96
C SER A 373 0.82 8.97 -35.92
N THR A 374 0.24 8.79 -37.10
CA THR A 374 0.83 8.05 -38.22
C THR A 374 1.14 9.04 -39.34
N THR A 375 2.38 9.01 -39.83
CA THR A 375 2.85 9.88 -40.92
C THR A 375 3.44 9.03 -42.04
N PRO A 376 2.62 8.30 -42.82
CA PRO A 376 3.08 7.60 -43.99
C PRO A 376 3.57 8.61 -45.05
N SER A 377 4.73 8.36 -45.62
CA SER A 377 5.38 9.20 -46.62
C SER A 377 6.00 8.33 -47.71
N MET A 378 5.84 8.73 -48.96
CA MET A 378 6.41 8.04 -50.12
C MET A 378 7.48 8.91 -50.76
N ASP A 379 8.68 8.36 -50.96
CA ASP A 379 9.79 8.97 -51.68
C ASP A 379 10.27 7.99 -52.77
N GLY A 380 9.85 8.24 -54.02
CA GLY A 380 10.01 7.27 -55.10
C GLY A 380 9.26 5.98 -54.80
N ASP A 381 10.00 4.86 -54.79
CA ASP A 381 9.49 3.52 -54.49
C ASP A 381 9.54 3.17 -52.99
N LYS A 382 10.03 4.09 -52.14
CA LYS A 382 10.17 3.89 -50.70
C LYS A 382 8.99 4.46 -49.93
N LEU A 383 8.22 3.60 -49.26
CA LEU A 383 7.12 3.93 -48.37
C LEU A 383 7.57 3.83 -46.90
N THR A 384 7.73 4.97 -46.25
CA THR A 384 8.06 5.05 -44.83
C THR A 384 6.79 5.18 -44.00
N LEU A 385 6.57 4.24 -43.08
CA LEU A 385 5.43 4.21 -42.16
C LEU A 385 5.91 4.60 -40.75
N ALA A 386 5.89 5.90 -40.45
CA ALA A 386 6.32 6.41 -39.15
C ALA A 386 5.15 6.50 -38.15
N THR A 387 5.33 5.93 -36.95
CA THR A 387 4.37 6.03 -35.84
C THR A 387 5.00 6.70 -34.63
N SER A 388 4.30 7.69 -34.06
CA SER A 388 4.66 8.32 -32.80
C SER A 388 3.42 8.54 -31.91
N THR A 389 3.64 8.72 -30.61
CA THR A 389 2.57 9.19 -29.72
C THR A 389 3.13 10.11 -28.65
N SER A 390 2.36 11.13 -28.30
CA SER A 390 2.68 12.06 -27.21
C SER A 390 2.27 11.53 -25.83
N ASN A 391 1.59 10.38 -25.75
CA ASN A 391 1.04 9.84 -24.52
C ASN A 391 1.74 8.53 -24.10
N THR A 392 2.69 8.64 -23.18
CA THR A 392 3.51 7.51 -22.69
C THR A 392 2.71 6.37 -22.05
N TRP A 393 1.52 6.65 -21.51
CA TRP A 393 0.64 5.61 -20.97
C TRP A 393 0.00 4.75 -22.07
N VAL A 394 -0.20 5.32 -23.26
CA VAL A 394 -0.80 4.63 -24.41
C VAL A 394 0.20 3.66 -25.06
N ASN A 395 1.50 3.92 -24.97
CA ASN A 395 2.57 3.12 -25.58
C ASN A 395 2.43 1.61 -25.33
N HIS A 396 2.09 1.21 -24.09
CA HIS A 396 2.05 -0.20 -23.69
C HIS A 396 0.70 -0.87 -23.96
N ASN A 397 -0.31 -0.10 -24.39
CA ASN A 397 -1.70 -0.55 -24.56
C ASN A 397 -2.27 -0.18 -25.94
N ALA A 398 -1.39 0.07 -26.90
CA ALA A 398 -1.72 0.45 -28.25
C ALA A 398 -1.00 -0.44 -29.27
N THR A 399 -1.62 -0.55 -30.44
CA THR A 399 -1.08 -1.26 -31.61
C THR A 399 -1.52 -0.48 -32.84
N VAL A 400 -0.64 -0.37 -33.82
CA VAL A 400 -0.99 0.13 -35.15
C VAL A 400 -1.00 -1.06 -36.10
N GLU A 401 -2.08 -1.21 -36.84
CA GLU A 401 -2.20 -2.22 -37.88
C GLU A 401 -2.19 -1.54 -39.25
N TYR A 402 -1.19 -1.87 -40.06
CA TYR A 402 -1.04 -1.41 -41.43
C TYR A 402 -1.53 -2.51 -42.36
N ARG A 403 -2.50 -2.20 -43.22
CA ARG A 403 -2.94 -3.10 -44.29
C ARG A 403 -2.66 -2.46 -45.63
N LEU A 404 -1.78 -3.05 -46.42
CA LEU A 404 -1.45 -2.60 -47.76
C LEU A 404 -2.06 -3.56 -48.76
N LEU A 405 -2.76 -2.98 -49.74
CA LEU A 405 -3.20 -3.66 -50.94
C LEU A 405 -2.34 -3.15 -52.10
N VAL A 406 -1.57 -4.04 -52.72
CA VAL A 406 -0.57 -3.71 -53.75
C VAL A 406 -0.82 -4.54 -55.02
N PRO A 407 -0.31 -4.14 -56.19
CA PRO A 407 -0.29 -5.01 -57.35
C PRO A 407 0.46 -6.32 -57.04
N SER A 408 -0.10 -7.47 -57.41
CA SER A 408 0.46 -8.81 -57.13
C SER A 408 1.88 -9.01 -57.66
N THR A 409 2.22 -8.37 -58.78
CA THR A 409 3.51 -8.51 -59.48
C THR A 409 4.61 -7.57 -58.99
N MET A 410 4.32 -6.75 -57.99
CA MET A 410 5.24 -5.74 -57.47
C MET A 410 6.33 -6.37 -56.61
N SER A 411 7.60 -6.07 -56.91
CA SER A 411 8.72 -6.49 -56.05
C SER A 411 8.62 -5.84 -54.68
N LEU A 412 8.88 -6.60 -53.61
CA LEU A 412 8.65 -6.16 -52.24
C LEU A 412 9.93 -6.26 -51.40
N SER A 413 10.31 -5.17 -50.75
CA SER A 413 11.26 -5.14 -49.65
C SER A 413 10.56 -4.57 -48.41
N LEU A 414 10.65 -5.25 -47.27
CA LEU A 414 9.93 -4.84 -46.06
C LEU A 414 10.85 -4.98 -44.84
N HIS A 415 11.08 -3.87 -44.13
CA HIS A 415 11.74 -3.86 -42.84
C HIS A 415 10.72 -3.50 -41.73
N ASN A 416 10.51 -4.43 -40.79
CA ASN A 416 9.63 -4.26 -39.64
C ASN A 416 10.39 -4.49 -38.31
N PRO A 417 10.62 -3.44 -37.50
CA PRO A 417 11.36 -3.60 -36.26
C PRO A 417 10.54 -4.32 -35.17
N ILE A 418 9.22 -4.09 -35.08
CA ILE A 418 8.39 -4.67 -34.03
C ILE A 418 6.95 -4.86 -34.53
N GLY A 419 6.51 -6.11 -34.59
CA GLY A 419 5.13 -6.46 -34.92
C GLY A 419 5.04 -7.75 -35.71
N ARG A 420 3.81 -8.19 -35.97
CA ARG A 420 3.54 -9.29 -36.89
C ARG A 420 3.58 -8.78 -38.34
N THR A 421 4.27 -9.51 -39.20
CA THR A 421 4.35 -9.25 -40.64
C THR A 421 3.65 -10.38 -41.39
N ILE A 422 2.64 -10.05 -42.20
CA ILE A 422 1.90 -11.00 -43.04
C ILE A 422 2.04 -10.59 -44.50
N ILE A 423 2.39 -11.53 -45.37
CA ILE A 423 2.42 -11.36 -46.82
C ILE A 423 1.50 -12.42 -47.45
N GLU A 424 0.53 -11.97 -48.24
CA GLU A 424 -0.44 -12.83 -48.91
C GLU A 424 -0.58 -12.47 -50.40
N ASP A 425 -0.74 -13.47 -51.26
CA ASP A 425 -1.10 -13.31 -52.68
C ASP A 425 -0.13 -12.44 -53.52
N ILE A 426 1.18 -12.46 -53.22
CA ILE A 426 2.22 -11.75 -53.99
C ILE A 426 2.96 -12.72 -54.91
N ASP A 427 3.10 -12.38 -56.19
CA ASP A 427 3.83 -13.14 -57.22
C ASP A 427 4.80 -12.21 -57.96
N ALA A 428 6.00 -12.03 -57.40
CA ALA A 428 6.92 -10.96 -57.82
C ALA A 428 8.33 -11.48 -58.13
N SER A 429 9.16 -10.71 -58.83
CA SER A 429 10.55 -11.12 -59.05
C SER A 429 11.36 -11.26 -57.75
N THR A 430 11.13 -10.38 -56.78
CA THR A 430 11.86 -10.40 -55.50
C THR A 430 10.95 -10.11 -54.32
N ILE A 431 11.07 -10.91 -53.26
CA ILE A 431 10.47 -10.63 -51.95
C ILE A 431 11.59 -10.67 -50.90
N THR A 432 11.81 -9.56 -50.20
CA THR A 432 12.77 -9.47 -49.10
C THR A 432 12.07 -8.97 -47.86
N VAL A 433 12.22 -9.67 -46.74
CA VAL A 433 11.63 -9.29 -45.46
C VAL A 433 12.67 -9.37 -44.38
N ASP A 434 12.80 -8.30 -43.62
CA ASP A 434 13.62 -8.21 -42.43
C ASP A 434 12.74 -7.83 -41.23
N ASN A 435 12.47 -8.81 -40.37
CA ASN A 435 11.59 -8.66 -39.23
C ASN A 435 12.38 -8.84 -37.92
N GLU A 436 12.53 -7.79 -37.13
CA GLU A 436 13.37 -7.88 -35.92
C GLU A 436 12.62 -8.61 -34.79
N ILE A 437 11.43 -8.15 -34.41
CA ILE A 437 10.66 -8.73 -33.30
C ILE A 437 9.21 -8.98 -33.72
N GLY A 438 8.82 -10.25 -33.79
CA GLY A 438 7.44 -10.69 -34.04
C GLY A 438 7.38 -11.91 -34.94
N SER A 439 6.18 -12.26 -35.40
CA SER A 439 5.99 -13.37 -36.33
C SER A 439 5.98 -12.89 -37.78
N LEU A 440 6.65 -13.61 -38.67
CA LEU A 440 6.56 -13.46 -40.12
C LEU A 440 5.72 -14.60 -40.69
N GLU A 441 4.65 -14.26 -41.40
CA GLU A 441 3.76 -15.22 -42.08
C GLU A 441 3.75 -14.88 -43.58
N VAL A 442 4.06 -15.85 -44.44
CA VAL A 442 3.99 -15.71 -45.90
C VAL A 442 3.11 -16.80 -46.45
N LYS A 443 2.12 -16.43 -47.26
CA LYS A 443 1.08 -17.37 -47.69
C LYS A 443 0.65 -17.11 -49.13
N ASP A 444 0.40 -18.18 -49.88
CA ASP A 444 -0.13 -18.11 -51.25
C ASP A 444 0.69 -17.16 -52.15
N SER A 445 2.02 -17.19 -52.01
CA SER A 445 2.92 -16.21 -52.64
C SER A 445 4.07 -16.90 -53.38
N TRP A 446 4.70 -16.19 -54.30
CA TRP A 446 5.85 -16.65 -55.08
C TRP A 446 6.86 -15.53 -55.32
N ALA A 447 8.15 -15.91 -55.39
CA ALA A 447 9.17 -15.05 -55.97
C ALA A 447 10.34 -15.82 -56.57
N ASP A 448 10.96 -15.26 -57.61
CA ASP A 448 12.18 -15.81 -58.21
C ASP A 448 13.36 -15.78 -57.23
N GLN A 449 13.43 -14.70 -56.43
CA GLN A 449 14.38 -14.55 -55.33
C GLN A 449 13.64 -14.15 -54.04
N ALA A 450 13.79 -14.93 -52.99
CA ALA A 450 13.20 -14.64 -51.69
C ALA A 450 14.24 -14.68 -50.56
N ASP A 451 14.23 -13.66 -49.70
CA ASP A 451 15.08 -13.59 -48.50
C ASP A 451 14.22 -13.19 -47.31
N PHE A 452 14.00 -14.13 -46.40
CA PHE A 452 13.19 -13.96 -45.21
C PHE A 452 14.08 -14.03 -43.96
N ARG A 453 14.18 -12.92 -43.25
CA ARG A 453 14.98 -12.80 -42.04
C ARG A 453 14.09 -12.43 -40.87
N ASN A 454 14.26 -13.17 -39.78
CA ASN A 454 13.62 -12.85 -38.52
C ASN A 454 14.62 -12.95 -37.37
N ASN A 455 14.63 -11.97 -36.47
CA ASN A 455 15.55 -12.02 -35.33
C ASN A 455 14.88 -12.70 -34.12
N MET A 456 13.64 -12.37 -33.79
CA MET A 456 12.91 -13.02 -32.70
C MET A 456 11.42 -13.24 -33.03
N GLY A 457 10.98 -14.49 -32.98
CA GLY A 457 9.61 -14.94 -33.19
C GLY A 457 9.53 -16.10 -34.19
N MET A 458 8.35 -16.35 -34.72
CA MET A 458 8.11 -17.48 -35.63
C MET A 458 8.11 -17.01 -37.09
N ILE A 459 8.73 -17.79 -37.97
CA ILE A 459 8.53 -17.69 -39.42
C ILE A 459 7.59 -18.83 -39.83
N GLU A 460 6.50 -18.53 -40.52
CA GLU A 460 5.59 -19.51 -41.12
C GLU A 460 5.42 -19.19 -42.60
N ILE A 461 5.79 -20.12 -43.49
CA ILE A 461 5.62 -19.97 -44.93
C ILE A 461 4.75 -21.13 -45.43
N SER A 462 3.63 -20.80 -46.05
CA SER A 462 2.67 -21.78 -46.54
C SER A 462 2.30 -21.56 -48.00
N ARG A 463 2.25 -22.64 -48.79
CA ARG A 463 1.89 -22.60 -50.21
C ARG A 463 2.73 -21.58 -50.99
N PHE A 464 4.06 -21.70 -50.88
CA PHE A 464 5.01 -20.86 -51.61
C PHE A 464 5.56 -21.62 -52.82
N ALA A 465 5.00 -21.37 -54.00
CA ALA A 465 5.35 -22.09 -55.23
C ALA A 465 5.01 -21.26 -56.47
N PRO A 466 5.64 -21.53 -57.63
CA PRO A 466 5.30 -20.85 -58.88
C PRO A 466 3.80 -20.95 -59.17
N PRO A 467 3.16 -19.92 -59.74
CA PRO A 467 1.72 -19.92 -60.03
C PRO A 467 1.24 -21.13 -60.82
N ALA A 468 2.09 -21.67 -61.70
CA ALA A 468 1.80 -22.86 -62.50
C ALA A 468 1.61 -24.15 -61.66
N LEU A 469 2.13 -24.17 -60.43
CA LEU A 469 2.08 -25.32 -59.52
C LEU A 469 1.04 -25.15 -58.39
N LEU A 470 0.49 -23.95 -58.20
CA LEU A 470 -0.50 -23.61 -57.15
C LEU A 470 -1.95 -24.02 -57.49
N LEU A 471 -2.17 -25.03 -58.34
CA LEU A 471 -3.52 -25.48 -58.70
C LEU A 471 -4.27 -26.08 -57.49
N PRO A 472 -5.59 -25.89 -57.39
CA PRO A 472 -6.37 -26.34 -56.23
C PRO A 472 -6.30 -27.86 -56.05
N LEU A 473 -6.14 -28.28 -54.79
CA LEU A 473 -6.01 -29.65 -54.26
C LEU A 473 -7.21 -30.61 -54.53
N SER A 474 -7.94 -30.50 -55.64
CA SER A 474 -9.16 -31.28 -55.88
C SER A 474 -9.11 -32.32 -57.00
N SER A 475 -7.99 -32.57 -57.69
CA SER A 475 -8.00 -33.63 -58.73
C SER A 475 -6.69 -34.33 -59.10
N THR A 476 -5.52 -33.99 -58.55
CA THR A 476 -4.25 -34.49 -59.11
C THR A 476 -3.43 -35.44 -58.23
N MET A 477 -3.82 -35.69 -56.97
CA MET A 477 -3.10 -36.66 -56.12
C MET A 477 -3.44 -38.14 -56.42
N GLU A 478 -4.51 -38.41 -57.18
CA GLU A 478 -4.94 -39.78 -57.51
C GLU A 478 -4.44 -40.28 -58.88
N GLN A 479 -3.61 -39.49 -59.60
CA GLN A 479 -3.12 -39.83 -60.95
C GLN A 479 -1.59 -39.82 -61.13
N LEU A 480 -0.80 -39.60 -60.06
CA LEU A 480 0.67 -39.56 -60.13
C LEU A 480 1.35 -40.88 -59.73
N THR A 481 0.66 -42.02 -59.85
CA THR A 481 1.19 -43.35 -59.47
C THR A 481 1.94 -44.13 -60.56
N ASP A 482 2.16 -43.60 -61.76
CA ASP A 482 2.95 -44.31 -62.78
C ASP A 482 3.96 -43.38 -63.47
N ASP A 483 5.25 -43.67 -63.28
CA ASP A 483 6.40 -43.36 -64.17
C ASP A 483 6.61 -41.92 -64.70
N ILE A 484 6.29 -40.88 -63.91
CA ILE A 484 6.70 -39.50 -64.24
C ILE A 484 7.79 -39.04 -63.27
N GLU A 485 9.03 -38.99 -63.76
CA GLU A 485 10.13 -38.27 -63.11
C GLU A 485 9.63 -36.83 -62.83
N PRO A 486 9.66 -36.33 -61.58
CA PRO A 486 9.23 -34.97 -61.27
C PRO A 486 9.98 -33.99 -62.19
N PRO A 487 9.31 -32.96 -62.74
CA PRO A 487 9.93 -32.08 -63.73
C PRO A 487 11.22 -31.51 -63.15
N ARG A 488 12.36 -31.82 -63.78
CA ARG A 488 13.65 -31.20 -63.45
C ARG A 488 13.49 -29.70 -63.72
N PRO A 489 13.68 -28.83 -62.71
CA PRO A 489 13.56 -27.40 -62.93
C PRO A 489 14.58 -26.96 -63.96
N THR A 490 14.10 -26.39 -65.06
CA THR A 490 14.91 -25.95 -66.19
C THR A 490 14.80 -24.43 -66.31
N ALA A 491 15.67 -23.73 -65.57
CA ALA A 491 15.98 -22.28 -65.57
C ALA A 491 15.04 -21.33 -64.79
N PRO A 492 15.54 -20.16 -64.32
CA PRO A 492 16.84 -19.88 -63.71
C PRO A 492 16.87 -20.33 -62.22
N LEU A 493 18.06 -20.38 -61.60
CA LEU A 493 18.21 -20.79 -60.18
C LEU A 493 17.40 -19.87 -59.26
N THR A 494 16.25 -20.35 -58.78
CA THR A 494 15.48 -19.66 -57.75
C THR A 494 16.23 -19.77 -56.42
N PHE A 495 16.47 -18.64 -55.76
CA PHE A 495 17.25 -18.59 -54.52
C PHE A 495 16.36 -18.18 -53.36
N PHE A 496 16.11 -19.12 -52.46
CA PHE A 496 15.21 -18.98 -51.32
C PHE A 496 16.00 -19.07 -50.02
N THR A 497 16.14 -17.95 -49.30
CA THR A 497 16.88 -17.90 -48.03
C THR A 497 15.94 -17.63 -46.87
N ILE A 498 16.06 -18.41 -45.81
CA ILE A 498 15.38 -18.17 -44.54
C ILE A 498 16.41 -18.17 -43.42
N SER A 499 16.34 -17.16 -42.56
CA SER A 499 17.12 -17.09 -41.33
C SER A 499 16.24 -16.69 -40.16
N ASN A 500 16.35 -17.42 -39.05
CA ASN A 500 15.71 -17.06 -37.79
C ASN A 500 16.66 -17.23 -36.60
N ASN A 501 16.90 -16.17 -35.82
CA ASN A 501 17.82 -16.27 -34.69
C ASN A 501 17.14 -16.93 -33.47
N LEU A 502 15.92 -16.50 -33.11
CA LEU A 502 15.19 -17.05 -31.97
C LEU A 502 13.72 -17.33 -32.30
N GLY A 503 13.33 -18.59 -32.27
CA GLY A 503 11.96 -19.06 -32.47
C GLY A 503 11.86 -20.12 -33.55
N ALA A 504 10.63 -20.48 -33.93
CA ALA A 504 10.40 -21.59 -34.86
C ALA A 504 10.39 -21.11 -36.32
N ILE A 505 10.83 -21.98 -37.23
CA ILE A 505 10.61 -21.84 -38.68
C ILE A 505 9.70 -22.99 -39.09
N ARG A 506 8.57 -22.68 -39.73
CA ARG A 506 7.62 -23.65 -40.25
C ARG A 506 7.40 -23.41 -41.74
N LEU A 507 7.64 -24.44 -42.55
CA LEU A 507 7.41 -24.45 -43.99
C LEU A 507 6.37 -25.52 -44.33
N GLU A 508 5.35 -25.14 -45.08
CA GLU A 508 4.29 -26.04 -45.52
C GLU A 508 4.03 -25.83 -47.02
N ALA A 509 4.12 -26.90 -47.83
CA ALA A 509 3.86 -26.82 -49.28
C ALA A 509 4.74 -25.77 -50.01
N VAL A 510 6.04 -25.75 -49.73
CA VAL A 510 7.02 -24.85 -50.38
C VAL A 510 7.74 -25.59 -51.52
N THR A 511 7.74 -25.02 -52.73
CA THR A 511 8.42 -25.60 -53.90
C THR A 511 9.37 -24.58 -54.53
N THR A 512 10.67 -24.82 -54.47
CA THR A 512 11.74 -23.96 -55.03
C THR A 512 12.88 -24.82 -55.59
N ASP A 513 13.78 -24.25 -56.40
CA ASP A 513 14.93 -25.03 -56.91
C ASP A 513 16.00 -25.21 -55.84
N SER A 514 16.34 -24.09 -55.18
CA SER A 514 17.37 -24.06 -54.16
C SER A 514 16.95 -23.26 -52.93
N ALA A 515 17.19 -23.84 -51.75
CA ALA A 515 16.92 -23.18 -50.48
C ALA A 515 18.11 -23.24 -49.51
N VAL A 516 18.28 -22.17 -48.75
CA VAL A 516 19.19 -22.12 -47.60
C VAL A 516 18.37 -21.73 -46.37
N ILE A 517 18.27 -22.64 -45.42
CA ILE A 517 17.47 -22.46 -44.21
C ILE A 517 18.41 -22.50 -43.02
N SER A 518 18.36 -21.46 -42.19
CA SER A 518 19.21 -21.32 -41.01
C SER A 518 18.38 -20.93 -39.78
N GLY A 519 18.53 -21.72 -38.72
CA GLY A 519 17.99 -21.43 -37.40
C GLY A 519 19.12 -21.40 -36.37
N ASP A 520 19.09 -20.44 -35.44
CA ASP A 520 20.02 -20.48 -34.30
C ASP A 520 19.38 -21.19 -33.10
N MET A 521 18.28 -20.66 -32.55
CA MET A 521 17.60 -21.24 -31.39
C MET A 521 16.10 -21.43 -31.65
N GLY A 522 15.68 -22.68 -31.88
CA GLY A 522 14.27 -23.05 -32.05
C GLY A 522 14.07 -24.32 -32.86
N SER A 523 12.80 -24.61 -33.19
CA SER A 523 12.44 -25.75 -34.04
C SER A 523 12.36 -25.35 -35.51
N LEU A 524 12.77 -26.27 -36.38
CA LEU A 524 12.55 -26.22 -37.83
C LEU A 524 11.56 -27.32 -38.18
N GLU A 525 10.43 -26.96 -38.76
CA GLU A 525 9.38 -27.86 -39.22
C GLU A 525 9.18 -27.65 -40.71
N ILE A 526 9.41 -28.68 -41.52
CA ILE A 526 9.32 -28.62 -42.98
C ILE A 526 8.38 -29.74 -43.41
N ASP A 527 7.24 -29.39 -43.98
CA ASP A 527 6.20 -30.32 -44.35
C ASP A 527 5.81 -30.18 -45.82
N THR A 528 5.79 -31.29 -46.55
CA THR A 528 5.36 -31.36 -47.95
C THR A 528 6.11 -30.35 -48.83
N CYS A 529 7.44 -30.26 -48.70
CA CYS A 529 8.26 -29.30 -49.44
C CYS A 529 9.11 -29.97 -50.54
N SER A 530 9.46 -29.20 -51.58
CA SER A 530 10.28 -29.65 -52.70
C SER A 530 11.37 -28.63 -53.01
N PHE A 531 12.63 -28.93 -52.65
CA PHE A 531 13.79 -28.12 -53.00
C PHE A 531 15.12 -28.86 -52.79
N ARG A 532 16.21 -28.30 -53.33
CA ARG A 532 17.58 -28.74 -53.01
C ARG A 532 18.23 -27.72 -52.09
N GLY A 533 18.95 -28.13 -51.06
CA GLY A 533 19.42 -27.10 -50.14
C GLY A 533 20.18 -27.51 -48.91
N ASN A 534 20.59 -26.47 -48.19
CA ASN A 534 21.27 -26.58 -46.92
C ASN A 534 20.30 -26.18 -45.81
N ILE A 535 20.16 -27.04 -44.82
CA ILE A 535 19.41 -26.76 -43.60
C ILE A 535 20.40 -26.79 -42.45
N SER A 536 20.41 -25.73 -41.66
CA SER A 536 21.29 -25.62 -40.50
C SER A 536 20.49 -25.18 -39.28
N ASN A 537 20.71 -25.84 -38.14
CA ASN A 537 20.22 -25.41 -36.85
C ASN A 537 21.33 -25.49 -35.80
N ASN A 538 21.44 -24.48 -34.94
CA ASN A 538 22.39 -24.56 -33.82
C ASN A 538 21.76 -25.28 -32.61
N MET A 539 20.57 -24.88 -32.18
CA MET A 539 19.89 -25.48 -31.03
C MET A 539 18.39 -25.64 -31.27
N GLY A 540 17.92 -26.88 -31.15
CA GLY A 540 16.52 -27.29 -31.23
C GLY A 540 16.32 -28.45 -32.21
N SER A 541 15.06 -28.80 -32.45
CA SER A 541 14.73 -29.95 -33.30
C SER A 541 14.55 -29.54 -34.76
N ILE A 542 14.98 -30.41 -35.67
CA ILE A 542 14.66 -30.35 -37.09
C ILE A 542 13.70 -31.50 -37.38
N SER A 543 12.51 -31.18 -37.90
CA SER A 543 11.48 -32.15 -38.32
C SER A 543 11.16 -31.92 -39.78
N ILE A 544 11.34 -32.93 -40.61
CA ILE A 544 11.08 -32.89 -42.05
C ILE A 544 10.10 -34.01 -42.39
N SER A 545 8.97 -33.68 -43.00
CA SER A 545 7.97 -34.62 -43.49
C SER A 545 7.68 -34.43 -44.97
N ASP A 546 7.55 -35.55 -45.69
CA ASP A 546 7.11 -35.60 -47.09
C ASP A 546 7.94 -34.70 -48.03
N HIS A 547 9.24 -34.59 -47.77
CA HIS A 547 10.15 -33.76 -48.57
C HIS A 547 10.61 -34.47 -49.85
N THR A 548 10.82 -33.70 -50.92
CA THR A 548 11.45 -34.16 -52.16
C THR A 548 12.62 -33.26 -52.54
N GLY A 549 13.74 -33.85 -52.96
CA GLY A 549 14.97 -33.11 -53.30
C GLY A 549 16.12 -33.37 -52.34
N ALA A 550 17.34 -33.02 -52.76
CA ALA A 550 18.58 -33.31 -52.06
C ALA A 550 18.84 -32.29 -50.93
N LEU A 551 19.11 -32.79 -49.72
CA LEU A 551 19.34 -31.94 -48.54
C LEU A 551 20.67 -32.24 -47.88
N SER A 552 21.36 -31.17 -47.48
CA SER A 552 22.44 -31.20 -46.51
C SER A 552 21.95 -30.60 -45.20
N ILE A 553 21.72 -31.45 -44.20
CA ILE A 553 21.20 -31.09 -42.89
C ILE A 553 22.36 -31.04 -41.89
N SER A 554 22.45 -29.95 -41.14
CA SER A 554 23.40 -29.80 -40.04
C SER A 554 22.66 -29.36 -38.78
N ASN A 555 22.82 -30.09 -37.68
CA ASN A 555 22.27 -29.69 -36.38
C ASN A 555 23.35 -29.78 -35.29
N SER A 556 23.58 -28.70 -34.55
CA SER A 556 24.57 -28.74 -33.47
C SER A 556 24.00 -29.39 -32.20
N MET A 557 22.75 -29.10 -31.84
CA MET A 557 22.12 -29.65 -30.65
C MET A 557 20.61 -29.85 -30.82
N GLY A 558 20.15 -31.08 -30.71
CA GLY A 558 18.75 -31.46 -30.76
C GLY A 558 18.48 -32.63 -31.70
N ALA A 559 17.22 -33.08 -31.74
CA ALA A 559 16.83 -34.19 -32.60
C ALA A 559 16.70 -33.74 -34.07
N VAL A 560 17.05 -34.64 -34.99
CA VAL A 560 16.74 -34.52 -36.41
C VAL A 560 15.84 -35.70 -36.76
N ASP A 561 14.61 -35.43 -37.18
CA ASP A 561 13.67 -36.41 -37.72
C ASP A 561 13.37 -36.01 -39.16
N ALA A 562 13.70 -36.86 -40.14
CA ALA A 562 13.44 -36.55 -41.54
C ALA A 562 12.85 -37.75 -42.28
N SER A 563 11.70 -37.52 -42.91
CA SER A 563 11.09 -38.43 -43.86
C SER A 563 11.07 -37.83 -45.26
N PHE A 564 11.40 -38.67 -46.25
CA PHE A 564 11.45 -38.28 -47.66
C PHE A 564 10.39 -39.03 -48.45
N LEU A 565 9.77 -38.35 -49.42
CA LEU A 565 8.76 -38.95 -50.29
C LEU A 565 9.39 -39.58 -51.55
N ALA A 566 10.47 -38.99 -52.07
CA ALA A 566 11.25 -39.51 -53.20
C ALA A 566 12.73 -39.14 -53.10
N LEU A 567 13.59 -40.00 -53.64
CA LEU A 567 15.05 -39.80 -53.74
C LEU A 567 15.48 -39.76 -55.21
N TYR A 568 16.44 -38.90 -55.54
CA TYR A 568 16.95 -38.73 -56.91
C TYR A 568 18.32 -39.39 -57.06
N ASP A 569 18.52 -40.03 -58.22
CA ASP A 569 19.76 -40.75 -58.53
C ASP A 569 20.95 -39.80 -58.72
N GLY A 570 22.10 -40.14 -58.14
CA GLY A 570 23.33 -39.34 -58.20
C GLY A 570 23.34 -38.08 -57.33
N GLU A 571 22.30 -37.81 -56.54
CA GLU A 571 22.29 -36.73 -55.56
C GLU A 571 22.88 -37.20 -54.22
N GLU A 572 23.58 -36.29 -53.54
CA GLU A 572 24.17 -36.54 -52.23
C GLU A 572 23.27 -35.98 -51.12
N TYR A 573 22.98 -36.82 -50.12
CA TYR A 573 22.20 -36.46 -48.96
C TYR A 573 23.10 -36.51 -47.73
N LYS A 574 23.24 -35.37 -47.06
CA LYS A 574 24.13 -35.25 -45.90
C LYS A 574 23.37 -34.94 -44.63
N VAL A 575 23.68 -35.62 -43.54
CA VAL A 575 23.10 -35.33 -42.22
C VAL A 575 24.21 -35.33 -41.17
N ASP A 576 24.57 -34.16 -40.69
CA ASP A 576 25.56 -33.97 -39.63
C ASP A 576 24.86 -33.53 -38.34
N SER A 577 25.01 -34.30 -37.26
CA SER A 577 24.47 -33.95 -35.93
C SER A 577 25.53 -34.01 -34.84
N SER A 578 25.82 -32.88 -34.19
CA SER A 578 26.82 -32.88 -33.12
C SER A 578 26.30 -33.52 -31.83
N MET A 579 25.10 -33.15 -31.37
CA MET A 579 24.50 -33.74 -30.17
C MET A 579 22.98 -33.93 -30.33
N GLY A 580 22.50 -35.18 -30.35
CA GLY A 580 21.08 -35.51 -30.45
C GLY A 580 20.80 -36.75 -31.29
N SER A 581 19.54 -37.19 -31.34
CA SER A 581 19.14 -38.35 -32.15
C SER A 581 18.89 -37.96 -33.60
N VAL A 582 19.32 -38.80 -34.53
CA VAL A 582 18.99 -38.68 -35.96
C VAL A 582 18.07 -39.86 -36.32
N VAL A 583 16.86 -39.55 -36.80
CA VAL A 583 15.88 -40.50 -37.30
C VAL A 583 15.64 -40.21 -38.78
N LEU A 584 15.83 -41.22 -39.62
CA LEU A 584 15.60 -41.09 -41.07
C LEU A 584 14.64 -42.18 -41.56
N ASP A 585 13.52 -41.78 -42.18
CA ASP A 585 12.61 -42.67 -42.92
C ASP A 585 12.77 -42.43 -44.43
N LEU A 586 13.30 -43.43 -45.11
CA LEU A 586 13.70 -43.34 -46.52
C LEU A 586 12.77 -44.18 -47.42
N PRO A 587 12.25 -43.60 -48.51
CA PRO A 587 11.33 -44.28 -49.42
C PRO A 587 12.07 -45.33 -50.28
N PRO A 588 11.34 -46.29 -50.87
CA PRO A 588 11.93 -47.26 -51.81
C PRO A 588 12.34 -46.59 -53.13
N GLY A 589 13.54 -46.88 -53.62
CA GLY A 589 13.99 -46.42 -54.95
C GLY A 589 15.48 -46.03 -55.02
N LEU A 590 16.01 -46.08 -56.25
CA LEU A 590 17.33 -45.69 -56.82
C LEU A 590 18.59 -45.78 -55.90
N ASP A 591 19.76 -45.34 -56.37
CA ASP A 591 21.08 -45.54 -55.71
C ASP A 591 21.60 -44.25 -55.04
N PRO A 592 20.96 -43.75 -53.97
CA PRO A 592 21.36 -42.52 -53.31
C PRO A 592 22.65 -42.72 -52.51
N VAL A 593 23.47 -41.67 -52.46
CA VAL A 593 24.63 -41.58 -51.58
C VAL A 593 24.23 -40.79 -50.33
N PHE A 594 24.25 -41.47 -49.18
CA PHE A 594 24.00 -40.86 -47.89
C PHE A 594 25.28 -40.82 -47.04
N ASP A 595 25.61 -39.63 -46.55
CA ASP A 595 26.64 -39.43 -45.54
C ASP A 595 26.00 -38.92 -44.24
N ILE A 596 26.00 -39.76 -43.22
CA ILE A 596 25.37 -39.48 -41.93
C ILE A 596 26.46 -39.50 -40.86
N SER A 597 26.65 -38.37 -40.18
CA SER A 597 27.60 -38.24 -39.08
C SER A 597 26.89 -37.83 -37.79
N SER A 598 27.23 -38.48 -36.67
CA SER A 598 26.76 -38.09 -35.35
C SER A 598 27.85 -38.18 -34.29
N ASN A 599 28.19 -37.07 -33.63
CA ASN A 599 29.23 -37.11 -32.60
C ASN A 599 28.69 -37.72 -31.28
N PHE A 600 27.56 -37.21 -30.79
CA PHE A 600 26.95 -37.65 -29.52
C PHE A 600 25.43 -37.89 -29.67
N GLY A 601 25.01 -39.14 -29.85
CA GLY A 601 23.59 -39.47 -30.00
C GLY A 601 23.33 -40.78 -30.73
N SER A 602 22.06 -41.15 -30.90
CA SER A 602 21.68 -42.36 -31.62
C SER A 602 21.26 -42.05 -33.05
N VAL A 603 21.63 -42.92 -33.99
CA VAL A 603 21.14 -42.89 -35.37
C VAL A 603 20.18 -44.07 -35.55
N ASP A 604 18.88 -43.81 -35.78
CA ASP A 604 17.87 -44.82 -36.13
C ASP A 604 17.43 -44.62 -37.59
N ARG A 605 17.60 -45.64 -38.41
CA ARG A 605 17.24 -45.60 -39.82
C ARG A 605 16.20 -46.65 -40.15
N LYS A 606 15.16 -46.23 -40.88
CA LYS A 606 14.18 -47.10 -41.53
C LYS A 606 14.33 -46.98 -43.05
N TYR A 607 14.56 -48.09 -43.73
CA TYR A 607 14.62 -48.09 -45.20
C TYR A 607 13.74 -49.17 -45.81
N ARG A 608 12.83 -48.75 -46.68
CA ARG A 608 11.97 -49.69 -47.40
C ARG A 608 12.66 -50.09 -48.69
N THR A 609 13.06 -51.35 -48.81
CA THR A 609 13.63 -51.89 -50.07
C THR A 609 12.53 -52.52 -50.92
N GLN A 610 12.62 -52.40 -52.25
CA GLN A 610 11.91 -53.30 -53.17
C GLN A 610 12.83 -54.49 -53.51
N LEU A 611 12.27 -55.70 -53.55
CA LEU A 611 13.02 -56.92 -53.82
C LEU A 611 13.63 -56.87 -55.23
N GLY A 612 14.97 -56.82 -55.35
CA GLY A 612 15.69 -56.76 -56.63
C GLY A 612 16.00 -55.35 -57.16
N GLY A 613 15.75 -54.31 -56.38
CA GLY A 613 16.11 -52.92 -56.72
C GLY A 613 17.61 -52.58 -56.55
N PRO A 614 18.01 -51.36 -56.97
CA PRO A 614 19.36 -50.83 -56.77
C PRO A 614 19.79 -50.84 -55.29
N ARG A 615 21.10 -50.95 -55.05
CA ARG A 615 21.68 -51.08 -53.71
C ARG A 615 22.23 -49.73 -53.24
N PRO A 616 21.53 -49.02 -52.36
CA PRO A 616 21.98 -47.71 -51.90
C PRO A 616 23.32 -47.74 -51.13
N HIS A 617 24.09 -46.66 -51.26
CA HIS A 617 25.38 -46.46 -50.59
C HIS A 617 25.24 -45.58 -49.33
N PHE A 618 25.64 -46.12 -48.18
CA PHE A 618 25.61 -45.40 -46.90
C PHE A 618 26.98 -45.35 -46.26
N THR A 619 27.36 -44.15 -45.84
CA THR A 619 28.42 -43.93 -44.85
C THR A 619 27.74 -43.44 -43.58
N ILE A 620 27.90 -44.18 -42.48
CA ILE A 620 27.38 -43.77 -41.16
C ILE A 620 28.56 -43.75 -40.20
N THR A 621 28.79 -42.60 -39.58
CA THR A 621 29.81 -42.41 -38.56
C THR A 621 29.15 -41.99 -37.24
N SER A 622 29.52 -42.67 -36.15
CA SER A 622 29.06 -42.29 -34.81
C SER A 622 30.20 -42.41 -33.81
N ASP A 623 30.55 -41.29 -33.15
CA ASP A 623 31.65 -41.28 -32.17
C ASP A 623 31.18 -41.87 -30.83
N MET A 624 30.02 -41.41 -30.32
CA MET A 624 29.41 -41.89 -29.06
C MET A 624 27.89 -42.05 -29.20
N GLY A 625 27.42 -43.30 -29.21
CA GLY A 625 26.00 -43.63 -29.27
C GLY A 625 25.70 -45.02 -29.82
N SER A 626 24.50 -45.21 -30.39
CA SER A 626 24.08 -46.45 -31.05
C SER A 626 23.59 -46.17 -32.46
N VAL A 627 23.91 -47.07 -33.39
CA VAL A 627 23.37 -47.06 -34.75
C VAL A 627 22.43 -48.26 -34.90
N GLU A 628 21.17 -48.01 -35.23
CA GLU A 628 20.18 -49.04 -35.56
C GLU A 628 19.69 -48.86 -37.00
N ILE A 629 19.69 -49.95 -37.78
CA ILE A 629 19.23 -49.97 -39.17
C ILE A 629 18.16 -51.06 -39.28
N ARG A 630 16.94 -50.66 -39.69
CA ARG A 630 15.77 -51.54 -39.81
C ARG A 630 15.27 -51.67 -41.25
#